data_AF-A0A439MD49-F1
#
_entry.id   AF-A0A439MD49-F1
#
_cell.length_a   1.000
_cell.length_b   1.000
_cell.length_c   1.000
_cell.angle_alpha   90.00
_cell.angle_beta   90.00
_cell.angle_gamma   90.00
#
_symmetry.space_group_name_H-M   'P 1'
#
loop_
_entity.id
_entity.type
_entity.pdbx_description
1 polymer ?
#
loop_
_entity_poly.entity_id
_entity_poly.type
_entity_poly.pdbx_seq_one_letter_code
_entity_poly.pdbx_strand_id
1 'polypeptide(L)'
;SEDVARRAVPALLAAAKRAGQGSFLTVLKRFGSIGSPALLSFPRPGFTLTLDFSNRGRGTLALLKELDHITVEAGGAVNPYKDARMGADIFAASFPEWQRLEAIRDPAFMSSFWARTAKKLEARREAAEAAE
;
A
#
# COMPACT_ATOMS: atom_id res chain seq x y z
N SER A 1 0.99 -13.77 7.84
CA SER A 1 0.85 -15.23 8.10
C SER A 1 -0.53 -15.70 7.65
N GLU A 2 -0.80 -17.01 7.69
CA GLU A 2 -2.13 -17.56 7.43
C GLU A 2 -3.18 -17.04 8.43
N ASP A 3 -2.83 -16.94 9.72
CA ASP A 3 -3.73 -16.41 10.75
C ASP A 3 -4.12 -14.95 10.51
N VAL A 4 -3.15 -14.13 10.09
CA VAL A 4 -3.42 -12.73 9.71
C VAL A 4 -4.36 -12.69 8.52
N ALA A 5 -4.13 -13.50 7.48
CA ALA A 5 -4.98 -13.54 6.30
C ALA A 5 -6.42 -13.97 6.64
N ARG A 6 -6.59 -14.93 7.55
CA ARG A 6 -7.92 -15.39 8.04
C ARG A 6 -8.72 -14.28 8.73
N ARG A 7 -8.07 -13.22 9.21
CA ARG A 7 -8.75 -12.04 9.79
C ARG A 7 -8.85 -10.87 8.80
N ALA A 8 -7.77 -10.56 8.10
CA ALA A 8 -7.67 -9.40 7.22
C ALA A 8 -8.52 -9.54 5.95
N VAL A 9 -8.54 -10.72 5.31
CA VAL A 9 -9.31 -10.92 4.08
C VAL A 9 -10.82 -10.73 4.34
N PRO A 10 -11.43 -11.34 5.37
CA PRO A 10 -12.83 -11.05 5.72
C PRO A 10 -13.07 -9.57 6.05
N ALA A 11 -12.14 -8.90 6.73
CA ALA A 11 -12.28 -7.47 7.05
C ALA A 11 -12.32 -6.59 5.77
N LEU A 12 -11.45 -6.86 4.80
CA LEU A 12 -11.43 -6.17 3.51
C LEU A 12 -12.73 -6.39 2.72
N LEU A 13 -13.21 -7.64 2.67
CA LEU A 13 -14.47 -7.99 2.00
C LEU A 13 -15.67 -7.37 2.72
N ALA A 14 -15.66 -7.32 4.05
CA ALA A 14 -16.69 -6.68 4.85
C ALA A 14 -16.74 -5.16 4.62
N ALA A 15 -15.60 -4.50 4.50
CA ALA A 15 -15.53 -3.07 4.15
C ALA A 15 -16.16 -2.79 2.77
N ALA A 16 -15.79 -3.58 1.76
CA ALA A 16 -16.39 -3.48 0.42
C ALA A 16 -17.91 -3.70 0.44
N LYS A 17 -18.38 -4.70 1.20
CA LYS A 17 -19.82 -4.98 1.39
C LYS A 17 -20.54 -3.81 2.08
N ARG A 18 -19.98 -3.26 3.17
CA ARG A 18 -20.55 -2.09 3.87
C ARG A 18 -20.64 -0.87 2.96
N ALA A 19 -19.66 -0.67 2.09
CA ALA A 19 -19.65 0.42 1.11
C ALA A 19 -20.63 0.20 -0.07
N GLY A 20 -21.29 -0.96 -0.15
CA GLY A 20 -22.20 -1.30 -1.26
C GLY A 20 -21.49 -1.43 -2.61
N GLN A 21 -20.20 -1.77 -2.60
CA GLN A 21 -19.39 -1.93 -3.81
C GLN A 21 -18.95 -3.39 -3.94
N GLY A 22 -19.54 -4.08 -4.91
CA GLY A 22 -19.14 -5.44 -5.28
C GLY A 22 -17.89 -5.42 -6.15
N SER A 23 -17.02 -6.39 -5.92
CA SER A 23 -15.86 -6.66 -6.79
C SER A 23 -16.17 -7.83 -7.71
N PHE A 24 -16.39 -7.54 -9.00
CA PHE A 24 -16.72 -8.60 -9.98
C PHE A 24 -15.51 -9.49 -10.26
N LEU A 25 -14.33 -8.89 -10.35
CA LEU A 25 -13.06 -9.60 -10.50
C LEU A 25 -12.34 -9.62 -9.15
N THR A 26 -12.45 -10.74 -8.44
CA THR A 26 -11.77 -10.95 -7.16
C THR A 26 -10.75 -12.07 -7.27
N VAL A 27 -9.49 -11.77 -6.92
CA VAL A 27 -8.39 -12.75 -6.97
C VAL A 27 -7.74 -12.85 -5.60
N LEU A 28 -7.76 -14.04 -5.02
CA LEU A 28 -6.95 -14.38 -3.84
C LEU A 28 -5.81 -15.30 -4.28
N LYS A 29 -4.57 -14.90 -4.01
CA LYS A 29 -3.38 -15.68 -4.35
C LYS A 29 -2.47 -15.81 -3.14
N ARG A 30 -1.93 -17.01 -2.93
CA ARG A 30 -0.84 -17.25 -1.98
C ARG A 30 0.50 -17.02 -2.68
N PHE A 31 1.35 -16.18 -2.12
CA PHE A 31 2.72 -16.02 -2.57
C PHE A 31 3.63 -17.12 -2.00
N GLY A 32 4.67 -17.47 -2.74
CA GLY A 32 5.70 -18.40 -2.30
C GLY A 32 6.60 -17.82 -1.21
N SER A 33 7.56 -18.62 -0.77
CA SER A 33 8.52 -18.26 0.29
C SER A 33 9.78 -17.55 -0.23
N ILE A 34 10.04 -17.57 -1.53
CA ILE A 34 11.24 -16.95 -2.12
C ILE A 34 11.12 -15.42 -2.02
N GLY A 35 11.99 -14.81 -1.24
CA GLY A 35 12.11 -13.36 -1.12
C GLY A 35 12.87 -12.76 -2.31
N SER A 36 12.41 -11.61 -2.79
CA SER A 36 13.15 -10.80 -3.76
C SER A 36 14.20 -9.95 -3.02
N PRO A 37 15.41 -9.75 -3.59
CA PRO A 37 16.41 -8.84 -3.02
C PRO A 37 16.05 -7.36 -3.24
N ALA A 38 15.02 -7.04 -4.01
CA ALA A 38 14.64 -5.66 -4.31
C ALA A 38 14.05 -4.94 -3.08
N LEU A 39 14.56 -3.75 -2.78
CA LEU A 39 14.17 -2.93 -1.61
C LEU A 39 12.67 -2.60 -1.56
N LEU A 40 12.02 -2.45 -2.73
CA LEU A 40 10.59 -2.17 -2.86
C LEU A 40 9.79 -3.36 -3.40
N SER A 41 10.21 -4.60 -3.13
CA SER A 41 9.46 -5.77 -3.57
C SER A 41 8.06 -5.81 -2.95
N PHE A 42 7.03 -5.84 -3.79
CA PHE A 42 5.66 -6.06 -3.35
C PHE A 42 5.41 -7.52 -2.92
N PRO A 43 5.71 -8.54 -3.76
CA PRO A 43 5.53 -9.94 -3.37
C PRO A 43 6.35 -10.29 -2.14
N ARG A 44 5.66 -10.90 -1.16
CA ARG A 44 6.20 -11.33 0.13
C ARG A 44 5.43 -12.58 0.61
N PRO A 45 6.03 -13.47 1.40
CA PRO A 45 5.34 -14.67 1.88
C PRO A 45 4.01 -14.32 2.56
N GLY A 46 2.91 -14.93 2.10
CA GLY A 46 1.57 -14.59 2.57
C GLY A 46 0.53 -14.66 1.46
N PHE A 47 -0.47 -13.79 1.54
CA PHE A 47 -1.61 -13.75 0.63
C PHE A 47 -1.76 -12.35 0.04
N THR A 48 -2.20 -12.28 -1.21
CA THR A 48 -2.63 -11.04 -1.87
C THR A 48 -4.09 -11.18 -2.26
N LEU A 49 -4.85 -10.11 -2.07
CA LEU A 49 -6.23 -9.99 -2.51
C LEU A 49 -6.31 -8.82 -3.50
N THR A 50 -6.82 -9.08 -4.69
CA THR A 50 -7.15 -8.06 -5.68
C THR A 50 -8.67 -7.92 -5.75
N LEU A 51 -9.14 -6.67 -5.66
CA LEU A 51 -10.54 -6.30 -5.77
C LEU A 51 -10.67 -5.24 -6.86
N ASP A 52 -11.73 -5.32 -7.65
CA ASP A 52 -12.00 -4.41 -8.76
C ASP A 52 -13.34 -3.69 -8.56
N PHE A 53 -13.30 -2.36 -8.46
CA PHE A 53 -14.48 -1.56 -8.15
C PHE A 53 -14.76 -0.55 -9.27
N SER A 54 -16.02 -0.44 -9.68
CA SER A 54 -16.45 0.68 -10.54
C SER A 54 -16.19 2.01 -9.81
N ASN A 55 -15.57 2.96 -10.51
CA ASN A 55 -15.28 4.27 -9.92
C ASN A 55 -16.56 5.10 -9.75
N ARG A 56 -17.08 5.17 -8.52
CA ARG A 56 -18.24 5.98 -8.12
C ARG A 56 -17.83 7.30 -7.45
N GLY A 57 -16.63 7.80 -7.73
CA GLY A 57 -16.10 9.04 -7.17
C GLY A 57 -15.74 8.93 -5.68
N ARG A 58 -16.19 9.91 -4.87
CA ARG A 58 -15.79 10.06 -3.46
C ARG A 58 -16.05 8.80 -2.63
N GLY A 59 -17.14 8.08 -2.87
CA GLY A 59 -17.46 6.85 -2.15
C GLY A 59 -16.44 5.73 -2.40
N THR A 60 -16.02 5.54 -3.66
CA THR A 60 -14.97 4.56 -4.00
C THR A 60 -13.62 4.98 -3.42
N LEU A 61 -13.28 6.27 -3.47
CA LEU A 61 -12.04 6.77 -2.87
C LEU A 61 -11.99 6.56 -1.35
N ALA A 62 -13.12 6.74 -0.66
CA ALA A 62 -13.22 6.47 0.78
C ALA A 62 -13.04 4.98 1.10
N LEU A 63 -13.71 4.09 0.34
CA LEU A 63 -13.54 2.64 0.48
C LEU A 63 -12.07 2.24 0.25
N LEU A 64 -11.46 2.70 -0.83
CA LEU A 64 -10.09 2.36 -1.15
C LEU A 64 -9.11 2.82 -0.06
N LYS A 65 -9.35 3.98 0.57
CA LYS A 65 -8.57 4.44 1.73
C LYS A 65 -8.74 3.51 2.95
N GLU A 66 -9.96 3.08 3.24
CA GLU A 66 -10.24 2.11 4.33
C GLU A 66 -9.51 0.78 4.07
N LEU A 67 -9.53 0.28 2.83
CA LEU A 67 -8.84 -0.96 2.44
C LEU A 67 -7.31 -0.84 2.60
N ASP A 68 -6.73 0.32 2.29
CA ASP A 68 -5.30 0.57 2.53
C ASP A 68 -4.97 0.45 4.01
N HIS A 69 -5.75 1.12 4.87
CA HIS A 69 -5.55 1.12 6.32
C HIS A 69 -5.65 -0.30 6.90
N ILE A 70 -6.71 -1.04 6.58
CA ILE A 70 -6.86 -2.45 7.00
C ILE A 70 -5.64 -3.28 6.57
N THR A 71 -5.15 -3.03 5.35
CA THR A 71 -4.01 -3.77 4.80
C THR A 71 -2.71 -3.49 5.55
N VAL A 72 -2.37 -2.23 5.80
CA VAL A 72 -1.12 -1.88 6.49
C VAL A 72 -1.18 -2.16 8.00
N GLU A 73 -2.35 -2.03 8.64
CA GLU A 73 -2.56 -2.43 10.04
C GLU A 73 -2.38 -3.94 10.24
N ALA A 74 -2.69 -4.75 9.22
CA ALA A 74 -2.41 -6.18 9.21
C ALA A 74 -0.92 -6.52 8.93
N GLY A 75 -0.04 -5.53 8.79
CA GLY A 75 1.37 -5.72 8.40
C GLY A 75 1.55 -6.10 6.92
N GLY A 76 0.52 -5.86 6.10
CA GLY A 76 0.56 -6.07 4.65
C GLY A 76 1.16 -4.89 3.90
N ALA A 77 0.95 -4.86 2.59
CA ALA A 77 1.30 -3.73 1.73
C ALA A 77 0.28 -3.54 0.62
N VAL A 78 0.24 -2.32 0.11
CA VAL A 78 -0.51 -1.96 -1.09
C VAL A 78 0.44 -1.97 -2.29
N ASN A 79 0.00 -2.55 -3.41
CA ASN A 79 0.83 -2.67 -4.61
C ASN A 79 0.90 -1.35 -5.40
N PRO A 80 2.08 -0.73 -5.58
CA PRO A 80 2.20 0.55 -6.27
C PRO A 80 1.98 0.45 -7.79
N TYR A 81 2.15 -0.74 -8.41
CA TYR A 81 2.11 -0.89 -9.88
C TYR A 81 0.79 -0.45 -10.54
N LYS A 82 -0.34 -0.55 -9.83
CA LYS A 82 -1.66 -0.13 -10.32
C LYS A 82 -2.26 1.03 -9.52
N ASP A 83 -1.46 1.65 -8.66
CA ASP A 83 -1.98 2.64 -7.72
C ASP A 83 -1.64 4.07 -8.17
N ALA A 84 -2.67 4.91 -8.27
CA ALA A 84 -2.56 6.33 -8.63
C ALA A 84 -2.74 7.29 -7.43
N ARG A 85 -2.99 6.78 -6.22
CA ARG A 85 -3.46 7.56 -5.07
C ARG A 85 -2.69 7.33 -3.76
N MET A 86 -1.72 6.43 -3.75
CA MET A 86 -1.02 5.93 -2.57
C MET A 86 -0.49 7.12 -1.80
N GLY A 87 -0.88 7.18 -0.52
CA GLY A 87 -0.40 8.19 0.41
C GLY A 87 1.00 7.84 0.90
N ALA A 88 1.75 8.88 1.29
CA ALA A 88 3.07 8.75 1.90
C ALA A 88 3.09 7.76 3.07
N ASP A 89 2.11 7.81 3.97
CA ASP A 89 2.08 6.97 5.17
C ASP A 89 1.81 5.49 4.83
N ILE A 90 0.93 5.23 3.85
CA ILE A 90 0.67 3.89 3.32
C ILE A 90 1.92 3.34 2.62
N PHE A 91 2.63 4.17 1.86
CA PHE A 91 3.88 3.79 1.21
C PHE A 91 4.95 3.41 2.23
N ALA A 92 5.17 4.25 3.24
CA ALA A 92 6.16 3.99 4.29
C ALA A 92 5.88 2.67 5.03
N ALA A 93 4.61 2.42 5.39
CA ALA A 93 4.21 1.17 6.04
C ALA A 93 4.33 -0.05 5.10
N SER A 94 4.05 0.13 3.80
CA SER A 94 4.13 -0.95 2.81
C SER A 94 5.56 -1.36 2.46
N PHE A 95 6.49 -0.39 2.50
CA PHE A 95 7.88 -0.51 2.04
C PHE A 95 8.85 0.19 3.00
N PRO A 96 9.15 -0.40 4.17
CA PRO A 96 9.97 0.25 5.20
C PRO A 96 11.43 0.51 4.79
N GLU A 97 11.92 -0.12 3.73
CA GLU A 97 13.28 0.07 3.20
C GLU A 97 13.39 1.24 2.20
N TRP A 98 12.34 2.07 2.05
CA TRP A 98 12.32 3.14 1.05
C TRP A 98 13.43 4.17 1.24
N GLN A 99 13.84 4.47 2.48
CA GLN A 99 14.93 5.40 2.76
C GLN A 99 16.26 4.91 2.21
N ARG A 100 16.48 3.58 2.24
CA ARG A 100 17.69 2.98 1.67
C ARG A 100 17.73 3.13 0.16
N LEU A 101 16.58 3.05 -0.51
CA LEU A 101 16.48 3.36 -1.93
C LEU A 101 16.69 4.84 -2.19
N GLU A 102 16.09 5.73 -1.39
CA GLU A 102 16.28 7.18 -1.54
C GLU A 102 17.76 7.57 -1.43
N ALA A 103 18.49 6.99 -0.48
CA ALA A 103 19.91 7.27 -0.26
C ALA A 103 20.81 6.92 -1.46
N ILE A 104 20.36 6.05 -2.37
CA ILE A 104 21.10 5.66 -3.59
C ILE A 104 20.44 6.13 -4.89
N ARG A 105 19.26 6.76 -4.81
CA ARG A 105 18.52 7.24 -5.97
C ARG A 105 19.20 8.50 -6.49
N ASP A 106 19.36 8.60 -7.81
CA ASP A 106 19.72 9.86 -8.45
C ASP A 106 18.64 10.91 -8.18
N PRO A 107 18.94 12.07 -7.56
CA PRO A 107 17.96 13.11 -7.28
C PRO A 107 17.15 13.56 -8.49
N ALA A 108 17.72 13.53 -9.70
CA ALA A 108 17.04 13.87 -10.95
C ALA A 108 15.94 12.86 -11.34
N PHE A 109 15.99 11.62 -10.84
CA PHE A 109 15.01 10.58 -11.13
C PHE A 109 13.76 10.76 -10.26
N MET A 110 12.84 11.62 -10.72
CA MET A 110 11.63 11.97 -9.98
C MET A 110 10.36 11.59 -10.75
N SER A 111 9.57 10.67 -10.20
CA SER A 111 8.22 10.38 -10.71
C SER A 111 7.15 11.05 -9.84
N SER A 112 5.94 11.19 -10.38
CA SER A 112 4.79 11.70 -9.60
C SER A 112 4.44 10.81 -8.40
N PHE A 113 4.72 9.51 -8.49
CA PHE A 113 4.62 8.58 -7.36
C PHE A 113 5.63 8.99 -6.27
N TRP A 114 6.91 9.10 -6.62
CA TRP A 114 7.98 9.40 -5.68
C TRP A 114 7.80 10.78 -5.00
N ALA A 115 7.37 11.77 -5.78
CA ALA A 115 7.06 13.11 -5.28
C ALA A 115 5.92 13.10 -4.23
N ARG A 116 4.86 12.30 -4.44
CA ARG A 116 3.72 12.22 -3.52
C ARG A 116 4.00 11.37 -2.28
N THR A 117 4.93 10.42 -2.37
CA THR A 117 5.25 9.47 -1.29
C THR A 117 6.56 9.84 -0.60
N ALA A 118 7.69 9.32 -1.08
CA ALA A 118 9.01 9.42 -0.46
C ALA A 118 9.44 10.87 -0.18
N LYS A 119 9.35 11.78 -1.16
CA LYS A 119 9.74 13.19 -0.96
C LYS A 119 8.86 13.91 0.06
N LYS A 120 7.57 13.54 0.15
CA LYS A 120 6.68 14.09 1.17
C LYS A 120 7.06 13.62 2.57
N LEU A 121 7.52 12.38 2.72
CA LEU A 121 8.01 11.84 3.99
C LEU A 121 9.31 12.52 4.42
N GLU A 122 10.25 12.71 3.49
CA GLU A 122 11.52 13.39 3.75
C GLU A 122 11.31 14.83 4.24
N ALA A 123 10.52 15.63 3.52
CA ALA A 123 10.23 17.01 3.91
C ALA A 123 9.55 17.11 5.30
N ARG A 124 8.68 16.14 5.65
CA ARG A 124 8.08 16.07 6.99
C ARG A 124 9.11 15.78 8.07
N ARG A 125 10.10 14.95 7.78
CA ARG A 125 11.18 14.61 8.71
C ARG A 125 12.09 15.81 8.96
N GLU A 126 12.53 16.48 7.90
CA GLU A 126 13.33 17.70 7.99
C GLU A 126 12.63 18.81 8.79
N ALA A 127 11.32 18.98 8.57
CA ALA A 127 10.53 19.94 9.35
C ALA A 127 10.41 19.58 10.84
N ALA A 128 10.38 18.28 11.16
CA ALA A 128 10.35 17.81 12.55
C ALA A 128 11.73 18.00 13.22
N GLU A 129 12.82 17.66 12.53
CA GLU A 129 14.20 17.86 12.99
C GLU A 129 14.52 19.35 13.21
N ALA A 130 13.99 20.25 12.38
CA ALA A 130 14.20 21.69 12.52
C ALA A 130 13.36 22.35 13.65
N ALA A 131 12.37 21.62 14.19
CA ALA A 131 11.52 22.09 15.28
C ALA A 131 11.98 21.60 16.66
N GLU A 132 13.00 20.73 16.70
CA GLU A 132 13.72 20.26 17.90
C GLU A 132 14.92 21.16 18.19
#